data_AF-E7N821-F1
#
_entry.id   AF-E7N821-F1
#
_cell.length_a   1.000
_cell.length_b   1.000
_cell.length_c   1.000
_cell.angle_alpha   90.00
_cell.angle_beta   90.00
_cell.angle_gamma   90.00
#
_symmetry.space_group_name_H-M   'P 1'
#
loop_
_entity.id
_entity.type
_entity.pdbx_description
1 polymer ?
#
loop_
_entity_poly.entity_id
_entity_poly.type
_entity_poly.pdbx_seq_one_letter_code
_entity_poly.pdbx_strand_id
1 'polypeptide(L)' 'MPVAAMSMGALGAVSRVAPAFGTALTFAVVPDEQGEARASAPGQMPIQDVRRCLELLRA' A
#
# COMPACT_ATOMS: atom_id res chain seq x y z
N MET A 1 12.12 -17.08 -1.95
CA MET A 1 12.64 -15.76 -1.55
C MET A 1 11.47 -14.78 -1.55
N PRO A 2 11.17 -14.07 -0.45
CA PRO A 2 10.15 -13.03 -0.46
C PRO A 2 10.58 -11.88 -1.38
N VAL A 3 9.65 -11.35 -2.17
CA VAL A 3 9.89 -10.23 -3.10
C VAL A 3 8.90 -9.10 -2.83
N ALA A 4 9.34 -7.86 -3.06
CA ALA A 4 8.47 -6.69 -3.02
C ALA A 4 8.36 -6.12 -4.43
N ALA A 5 7.14 -5.99 -4.95
CA ALA A 5 6.88 -5.43 -6.26
C ALA A 5 5.69 -4.47 -6.20
N MET A 6 5.81 -3.34 -6.89
CA MET A 6 4.75 -2.33 -6.95
C MET A 6 4.88 -1.49 -8.22
N SER A 7 3.74 -1.11 -8.79
CA SER A 7 3.66 -0.07 -9.81
C SER A 7 3.43 1.28 -9.12
N MET A 8 4.17 2.30 -9.52
CA MET A 8 4.04 3.65 -8.95
C MET A 8 2.89 4.44 -9.60
N GLY A 9 2.43 5.49 -8.92
CA GLY A 9 1.41 6.40 -9.42
C GLY A 9 -0.02 5.92 -9.14
N ALA A 10 -1.01 6.77 -9.47
CA ALA A 10 -2.41 6.53 -9.12
C ALA A 10 -2.95 5.21 -9.70
N LEU A 11 -2.65 4.91 -10.97
CA LEU A 11 -3.07 3.64 -11.60
C LEU A 11 -2.39 2.42 -10.96
N GLY A 12 -1.15 2.58 -10.51
CA GLY A 12 -0.37 1.52 -9.87
C GLY A 12 -0.76 1.22 -8.42
N ALA A 13 -1.54 2.09 -7.77
CA ALA A 13 -1.93 1.94 -6.36
C ALA A 13 -2.59 0.58 -6.06
N VAL A 14 -3.33 0.00 -7.03
CA VAL A 14 -3.96 -1.32 -6.87
C VAL A 14 -2.95 -2.44 -6.59
N SER A 15 -1.72 -2.35 -7.12
CA SER A 15 -0.70 -3.39 -6.87
C SER A 15 -0.26 -3.41 -5.40
N ARG A 16 -0.50 -2.34 -4.64
CA ARG A 16 -0.12 -2.22 -3.22
C ARG A 16 -1.08 -2.94 -2.28
N VAL A 17 -2.25 -3.34 -2.76
CA VAL A 17 -3.29 -4.04 -1.99
C VAL A 17 -3.64 -5.41 -2.58
N ALA A 18 -2.86 -5.91 -3.53
CA ALA A 18 -3.11 -7.15 -4.23
C ALA A 18 -2.05 -8.24 -3.91
N PRO A 19 -1.96 -8.72 -2.65
CA PRO A 19 -0.95 -9.70 -2.25
C PRO A 19 -1.09 -11.04 -2.98
N ALA A 20 -2.25 -11.33 -3.55
CA ALA A 20 -2.52 -12.52 -4.36
C ALA A 20 -1.55 -12.70 -5.55
N PHE A 21 -0.91 -11.62 -6.01
CA PHE A 21 0.08 -11.65 -7.10
C PHE A 21 1.53 -11.82 -6.62
N GLY A 22 1.75 -12.14 -5.35
CA GLY A 22 3.05 -12.60 -4.84
C GLY A 22 3.97 -11.53 -4.26
N THR A 23 3.50 -10.31 -4.01
CA THR A 23 4.27 -9.33 -3.22
C THR A 23 4.20 -9.68 -1.74
N ALA A 24 5.36 -9.78 -1.10
CA ALA A 24 5.49 -10.16 0.32
C ALA A 24 5.27 -8.97 1.29
N LEU A 25 5.38 -7.74 0.80
CA LEU A 25 5.17 -6.52 1.59
C LEU A 25 4.62 -5.39 0.72
N THR A 26 4.14 -4.33 1.37
CA THR A 26 3.65 -3.11 0.73
C THR A 26 3.97 -1.89 1.60
N PHE A 27 3.92 -0.69 1.02
CA PHE A 27 4.16 0.58 1.71
C PHE A 27 2.89 1.43 1.71
N ALA A 28 2.63 2.05 2.85
CA ALA A 28 1.49 2.94 3.07
C ALA A 28 1.93 4.27 3.67
N VAL A 29 1.08 5.29 3.57
CA VAL A 29 1.29 6.60 4.17
C VAL A 29 0.78 6.59 5.61
N VAL A 30 1.61 7.07 6.53
CA VAL A 30 1.24 7.32 7.93
C VAL A 30 1.26 8.84 8.14
N PRO A 31 0.17 9.44 8.67
CA PRO A 31 0.18 10.85 9.06
C PRO A 31 1.24 11.11 10.13
N ASP A 32 1.88 12.28 10.07
CA ASP A 32 2.77 12.75 11.13
C ASP A 32 2.00 13.25 12.36
N GLU A 33 2.72 13.82 13.34
CA GLU A 33 2.15 14.34 14.59
C GLU A 33 1.16 15.50 14.35
N GLN A 34 1.29 16.21 13.23
CA GLN A 34 0.39 17.28 12.81
C GLN A 34 -0.80 16.76 12.00
N GLY A 35 -0.84 15.46 11.68
CA GLY A 35 -1.87 14.84 10.86
C GLY A 35 -1.61 14.94 9.35
N GLU A 36 -0.45 15.42 8.92
CA GLU A 36 -0.10 15.56 7.52
C GLU A 36 0.41 14.24 6.95
N ALA A 37 -0.17 13.81 5.83
CA ALA A 37 0.14 12.53 5.20
C ALA A 37 1.07 12.74 3.99
N ARG A 38 2.37 12.58 4.19
CA ARG A 38 3.36 12.69 3.11
C ARG A 38 3.78 11.33 2.58
N ALA A 39 3.35 11.01 1.36
CA ALA A 39 3.81 9.80 0.67
C ALA A 39 5.32 9.88 0.37
N SER A 40 6.04 8.77 0.60
CA SER A 40 7.44 8.63 0.20
C SER A 40 7.59 8.21 -1.27
N ALA A 41 6.52 7.70 -1.88
CA ALA A 41 6.49 7.33 -3.30
C ALA A 41 5.09 7.54 -3.93
N PRO A 42 4.99 7.83 -5.23
CA PRO A 42 3.70 7.99 -5.91
C PRO A 42 2.81 6.75 -5.80
N GLY A 43 1.51 6.99 -5.58
CA GLY A 43 0.50 5.94 -5.51
C GLY A 43 0.40 5.21 -4.16
N GLN A 44 1.10 5.68 -3.12
CA GLN A 44 0.88 5.16 -1.76
C GLN A 44 -0.49 5.60 -1.22
N MET A 45 -1.14 4.70 -0.48
CA MET A 45 -2.44 4.90 0.15
C MET A 45 -2.28 5.09 1.67
N PRO A 46 -3.22 5.74 2.36
CA PRO A 46 -3.23 5.80 3.82
C PRO A 46 -3.21 4.40 4.45
N ILE A 47 -2.50 4.26 5.57
CA ILE A 47 -2.31 2.95 6.21
C ILE A 47 -3.61 2.27 6.62
N GLN A 48 -4.64 3.04 6.98
CA GLN A 48 -5.95 2.49 7.34
C GLN A 48 -6.68 1.90 6.13
N ASP A 49 -6.55 2.52 4.95
CA ASP A 49 -7.14 2.04 3.72
C ASP A 49 -6.43 0.77 3.23
N VAL A 50 -5.08 0.74 3.29
CA VAL A 50 -4.30 -0.46 2.96
C VAL A 50 -4.70 -1.63 3.87
N ARG A 51 -4.78 -1.41 5.18
CA ARG A 51 -5.22 -2.43 6.14
C ARG A 51 -6.62 -2.93 5.81
N ARG A 52 -7.56 -2.03 5.56
CA ARG A 52 -8.94 -2.38 5.20
C ARG A 52 -8.99 -3.24 3.93
N CYS A 53 -8.29 -2.85 2.88
CA CYS A 53 -8.24 -3.63 1.64
C CYS A 53 -7.63 -5.02 1.86
N LEU A 54 -6.52 -5.11 2.60
CA LEU A 54 -5.87 -6.40 2.88
C LEU A 54 -6.74 -7.32 3.73
N GLU A 55 -7.49 -6.80 4.71
CA GLU A 55 -8.45 -7.61 5.48
C GLU A 55 -9.63 -8.06 4.61
N LEU A 56 -10.14 -7.21 3.72
CA LEU A 56 -11.23 -7.58 2.79
C LEU A 56 -10.81 -8.61 1.75
N LEU A 57 -9.52 -8.64 1.38
CA LEU A 57 -8.97 -9.52 0.36
C LEU A 57 -8.27 -10.76 0.93
N ARG A 58 -8.27 -10.92 2.26
CA ARG A 58 -7.83 -12.16 2.90
C ARG A 58 -8.84 -13.27 2.57
N ALA A 59 -8.35 -14.30 1.88
CA ALA A 59 -9.05 -15.56 1.65
C ALA A 59 -8.95 -16.46 2.88
#